data_AF-A0A4Y7L930-F1
#
_entry.id   AF-A0A4Y7L930-F1
#
_cell.length_a   1.000
_cell.length_b   1.000
_cell.length_c   1.000
_cell.angle_alpha   90.00
_cell.angle_beta   90.00
_cell.angle_gamma   90.00
#
_symmetry.space_group_name_H-M   'P 1'
#
loop_
_entity.id
_entity.type
_entity.pdbx_description
1 polymer ?
#
loop_
_entity_poly.entity_id
_entity_poly.type
_entity_poly.pdbx_seq_one_letter_code
_entity_poly.pdbx_strand_id
1 'polypeptide(L)'
;MEAIQEELQQVPNPNEVVLLESKEQERLLRISLQICGTIVESLPTARCAPQCKKTVQALLCRNLTVKSTTFLNAISSRRISLQNEIVTGFHVSMSEIFVPGSTSKASIVELIREGLVVLRKVRV
;
A
#
# COMPACT_ATOMS: atom_id res chain seq x y z
N MET A 1 33.43 -7.08 -0.52
CA MET A 1 32.05 -7.03 -1.04
C MET A 1 31.06 -7.69 -0.09
N GLU A 2 31.47 -8.64 0.76
CA GLU A 2 30.59 -9.31 1.75
C GLU A 2 29.98 -8.35 2.80
N ALA A 3 30.73 -7.35 3.28
CA ALA A 3 30.24 -6.39 4.28
C ALA A 3 29.03 -5.55 3.80
N ILE A 4 28.96 -5.24 2.50
CA ILE A 4 27.85 -4.47 1.91
C ILE A 4 26.59 -5.35 1.80
N GLN A 5 26.78 -6.65 1.60
CA GLN A 5 25.71 -7.62 1.44
C GLN A 5 25.10 -8.00 2.80
N GLU A 6 25.90 -8.02 3.88
CA GLU A 6 25.42 -8.17 5.26
C GLU A 6 24.66 -6.93 5.75
N GLU A 7 25.12 -5.71 5.44
CA GLU A 7 24.36 -4.50 5.81
C GLU A 7 23.03 -4.39 5.06
N LEU A 8 22.97 -4.79 3.78
CA LEU A 8 21.73 -4.84 3.00
C LEU A 8 20.72 -5.87 3.52
N GLN A 9 21.17 -6.92 4.22
CA GLN A 9 20.28 -7.88 4.90
C GLN A 9 19.78 -7.38 6.26
N GLN A 10 20.50 -6.46 6.90
CA GLN A 10 20.08 -5.82 8.15
C GLN A 10 19.10 -4.67 7.93
N VAL A 11 19.06 -4.07 6.73
CA VAL A 11 18.06 -3.07 6.36
C VAL A 11 16.73 -3.80 6.13
N PRO A 12 15.72 -3.61 7.01
CA PRO A 12 14.44 -4.24 6.82
C PRO A 12 13.86 -3.76 5.49
N ASN A 13 13.33 -4.71 4.69
CA ASN A 13 12.78 -4.42 3.38
C ASN A 13 11.77 -3.26 3.50
N PRO A 14 11.96 -2.14 2.78
CA PRO A 14 11.08 -0.98 2.87
C PRO A 14 9.60 -1.35 2.65
N ASN A 15 9.34 -2.38 1.85
CA ASN A 15 8.00 -2.87 1.59
C ASN A 15 7.42 -3.67 2.77
N GLU A 16 8.25 -4.37 3.55
CA GLU A 16 7.80 -5.05 4.78
C GLU A 16 7.54 -4.05 5.90
N VAL A 17 8.37 -3.02 6.05
CA VAL A 17 8.17 -1.94 7.02
C VAL A 17 6.86 -1.19 6.75
N VAL A 18 6.62 -0.81 5.48
CA VAL A 18 5.39 -0.12 5.06
C VAL A 18 4.15 -1.01 5.22
N LEU A 19 4.27 -2.32 4.99
CA LEU A 19 3.18 -3.28 5.21
C LEU A 19 2.86 -3.41 6.71
N LEU A 20 3.88 -3.44 7.57
CA LEU A 20 3.73 -3.52 9.02
C LEU A 20 3.04 -2.26 9.58
N GLU A 21 3.45 -1.08 9.11
CA GLU A 21 2.82 0.20 9.47
C GLU A 21 1.35 0.25 9.03
N SER A 22 1.05 -0.21 7.80
CA SER A 22 -0.32 -0.26 7.30
C SER A 22 -1.21 -1.18 8.16
N LYS A 23 -0.70 -2.36 8.54
CA LYS A 23 -1.41 -3.29 9.43
C LYS A 23 -1.67 -2.71 10.81
N GLU A 24 -0.69 -1.99 11.38
CA GLU A 24 -0.89 -1.33 12.67
C GLU A 24 -1.88 -0.17 12.56
N GLN A 25 -1.85 0.62 11.49
CA GLN A 25 -2.84 1.66 11.23
C GLN A 25 -4.26 1.09 11.07
N GLU A 26 -4.42 -0.03 10.36
CA GLU A 26 -5.70 -0.74 10.25
C GLU A 26 -6.20 -1.20 11.63
N ARG A 27 -5.31 -1.78 12.45
CA ARG A 27 -5.63 -2.21 13.82
C ARG A 27 -6.10 -1.04 14.68
N LEU A 28 -5.37 0.07 14.66
CA LEU A 28 -5.71 1.30 15.39
C LEU A 28 -7.04 1.89 14.92
N LEU A 29 -7.34 1.84 13.63
CA LEU A 29 -8.62 2.28 13.07
C LEU A 29 -9.77 1.41 13.58
N ARG A 30 -9.62 0.07 13.58
CA ARG A 30 -10.60 -0.86 14.15
C ARG A 30 -10.88 -0.57 15.63
N ILE A 31 -9.82 -0.40 16.43
CA ILE A 31 -9.95 -0.09 17.86
C ILE A 31 -10.69 1.25 18.04
N SER A 32 -10.31 2.28 17.27
CA SER A 32 -10.97 3.59 17.32
C SER A 32 -12.47 3.48 17.01
N LEU A 33 -12.85 2.70 15.99
CA LEU A 33 -14.25 2.46 15.61
C LEU A 33 -15.03 1.75 16.71
N GLN A 34 -14.44 0.72 17.33
CA GLN A 34 -15.07 -0.01 18.45
C GLN A 34 -15.32 0.90 19.66
N ILE A 35 -14.30 1.65 20.09
CA ILE A 35 -14.42 2.60 21.21
C ILE A 35 -15.51 3.64 20.91
N CYS A 36 -15.54 4.16 19.68
CA CYS A 36 -16.55 5.13 19.27
C CYS A 36 -17.97 4.56 19.36
N GLY A 37 -18.17 3.31 18.91
CA GLY A 37 -19.45 2.62 19.06
C GLY A 37 -19.88 2.51 20.52
N THR A 38 -18.97 2.04 21.38
CA THR A 38 -19.23 1.89 22.82
C THR A 38 -19.54 3.23 23.51
N ILE A 39 -18.84 4.31 23.16
CA ILE A 39 -19.12 5.66 23.72
C ILE A 39 -20.52 6.15 23.31
N VAL A 40 -20.92 5.92 22.05
CA VAL A 40 -22.24 6.33 21.57
C VAL A 40 -23.36 5.53 22.24
N GLU A 41 -23.17 4.24 22.45
CA GLU A 41 -24.14 3.34 23.09
C GLU A 41 -24.28 3.58 24.60
N SER A 42 -23.17 3.87 25.29
CA SER A 42 -23.14 4.09 26.75
C SER A 42 -23.61 5.48 27.19
N LEU A 43 -23.87 6.39 26.23
CA LEU A 43 -24.26 7.75 26.54
C LEU A 43 -25.65 7.79 27.23
N PRO A 44 -25.78 8.35 28.45
CA PRO A 44 -27.05 8.34 29.18
C PRO A 44 -28.13 9.13 28.43
N THR A 45 -29.12 8.43 27.90
CA THR A 45 -30.28 9.01 27.19
C THR A 45 -31.07 10.01 28.07
N ALA A 46 -30.91 9.95 29.40
CA ALA A 46 -31.69 10.71 30.38
C ALA A 46 -31.01 11.98 30.96
N ARG A 47 -29.73 12.27 30.66
CA ARG A 47 -29.01 13.45 31.24
C ARG A 47 -28.34 14.38 30.23
N CYS A 48 -28.13 13.94 29.00
CA CYS A 48 -27.66 14.82 27.93
C CYS A 48 -28.86 15.45 27.24
N ALA A 49 -28.88 16.80 27.10
CA ALA A 49 -29.85 17.46 26.23
C ALA A 49 -29.84 16.76 24.84
N PRO A 50 -30.99 16.49 24.20
CA PRO A 50 -31.07 15.71 22.95
C PRO A 50 -30.12 16.20 21.83
N GLN A 51 -29.78 17.49 21.85
CA GLN A 51 -28.82 18.12 20.95
C GLN A 51 -27.37 17.67 21.21
N CYS A 52 -26.98 17.42 22.46
CA CYS A 52 -25.64 16.99 22.83
C CYS A 52 -25.30 15.60 22.27
N LYS A 53 -26.21 14.62 22.39
CA LYS A 53 -26.03 13.28 21.80
C LYS A 53 -25.84 13.34 20.29
N LYS A 54 -26.67 14.12 19.59
CA LYS A 54 -26.57 14.31 18.13
C LYS A 54 -25.28 15.01 17.73
N THR A 55 -24.84 16.03 18.46
CA THR A 55 -23.58 16.73 18.20
C THR A 55 -22.38 15.83 18.42
N VAL A 56 -22.33 15.07 19.52
CA VAL A 56 -21.25 14.11 19.78
C VAL A 56 -21.21 13.04 18.69
N GLN A 57 -22.35 12.47 18.32
CA GLN A 57 -22.44 11.48 17.25
C GLN A 57 -21.97 12.06 15.90
N ALA A 58 -22.42 13.26 15.53
CA ALA A 58 -22.00 13.91 14.29
C ALA A 58 -20.49 14.20 14.26
N LEU A 59 -19.92 14.64 15.38
CA LEU A 59 -18.50 14.95 15.50
C LEU A 59 -17.65 13.67 15.45
N LEU A 60 -18.14 12.59 16.06
CA LEU A 60 -17.50 11.27 16.02
C LEU A 60 -17.56 10.65 14.62
N CYS A 61 -18.73 10.68 13.96
CA CYS A 61 -18.90 10.24 12.58
C CYS A 61 -17.94 11.00 11.65
N ARG A 62 -17.87 12.33 11.77
CA ARG A 62 -16.95 13.14 10.98
C ARG A 62 -15.49 12.74 11.19
N ASN A 63 -15.07 12.54 12.44
CA ASN A 63 -13.69 12.13 12.75
C ASN A 63 -13.35 10.76 12.17
N LEU A 64 -14.27 9.79 12.31
CA LEU A 64 -14.11 8.45 11.77
C LEU A 64 -14.05 8.47 10.24
N THR A 65 -14.93 9.24 9.58
CA THR A 65 -14.91 9.42 8.13
C THR A 65 -13.57 9.99 7.67
N VAL A 66 -13.07 11.05 8.32
CA VAL A 66 -11.78 11.65 7.98
C VAL A 66 -10.64 10.65 8.13
N LYS A 67 -10.56 9.92 9.25
CA LYS A 67 -9.51 8.90 9.44
C LYS A 67 -9.58 7.80 8.38
N SER A 68 -10.77 7.29 8.09
CA SER A 68 -10.96 6.23 7.10
C SER A 68 -10.62 6.69 5.69
N THR A 69 -11.02 7.90 5.28
CA THR A 69 -10.69 8.43 3.94
C THR A 69 -9.19 8.71 3.80
N THR A 70 -8.54 9.27 4.82
CA THR A 70 -7.08 9.44 4.82
C THR A 70 -6.35 8.12 4.64
N PHE A 71 -6.77 7.07 5.37
CA PHE A 71 -6.16 5.74 5.26
C PHE A 71 -6.34 5.14 3.85
N LEU A 72 -7.55 5.18 3.30
CA LEU A 72 -7.81 4.68 1.93
C LEU A 72 -7.03 5.45 0.87
N ASN A 73 -6.90 6.77 1.02
CA ASN A 73 -6.12 7.61 0.12
C ASN A 73 -4.63 7.26 0.18
N ALA A 74 -4.09 6.99 1.37
CA ALA A 74 -2.71 6.54 1.54
C ALA A 74 -2.45 5.19 0.83
N ILE A 75 -3.36 4.21 1.00
CA ILE A 75 -3.26 2.92 0.30
C ILE A 75 -3.32 3.12 -1.22
N SER A 76 -4.27 3.91 -1.70
CA SER A 76 -4.44 4.18 -3.14
C SER A 76 -3.19 4.86 -3.72
N SER A 77 -2.66 5.87 -3.03
CA SER A 77 -1.45 6.58 -3.41
C SER A 77 -0.24 5.63 -3.47
N ARG A 78 -0.06 4.77 -2.45
CA ARG A 78 1.05 3.81 -2.44
C ARG A 78 0.94 2.80 -3.57
N ARG A 79 -0.28 2.32 -3.88
CA ARG A 79 -0.53 1.43 -5.02
C ARG A 79 -0.14 2.10 -6.35
N ILE A 80 -0.54 3.35 -6.56
CA ILE A 80 -0.21 4.12 -7.77
C ILE A 80 1.30 4.34 -7.87
N SER A 81 1.96 4.72 -6.76
CA SER A 81 3.42 4.86 -6.71
C SER A 81 4.13 3.58 -7.10
N LEU A 82 3.72 2.44 -6.54
CA LEU A 82 4.32 1.15 -6.84
C LEU A 82 4.10 0.75 -8.31
N GLN A 83 2.91 0.99 -8.86
CA GLN A 83 2.67 0.77 -10.29
C GLN A 83 3.59 1.63 -11.16
N ASN A 84 3.76 2.90 -10.82
CA ASN A 84 4.66 3.79 -11.54
C ASN A 84 6.13 3.33 -11.43
N GLU A 85 6.58 2.94 -10.23
CA GLU A 85 7.92 2.40 -10.01
C GLU A 85 8.17 1.14 -10.85
N ILE A 86 7.20 0.22 -10.92
CA ILE A 86 7.29 -0.99 -11.75
C ILE A 86 7.36 -0.63 -13.23
N VAL A 87 6.50 0.26 -13.71
CA VAL A 87 6.47 0.69 -15.12
C VAL A 87 7.77 1.39 -15.51
N THR A 88 8.24 2.31 -14.67
CA THR A 88 9.51 3.02 -14.89
C THR A 88 10.69 2.05 -14.86
N GLY A 89 10.77 1.17 -13.87
CA GLY A 89 11.83 0.17 -13.76
C GLY A 89 11.87 -0.75 -14.99
N PHE A 90 10.70 -1.24 -15.43
CA PHE A 90 10.59 -2.04 -16.65
C PHE A 90 11.07 -1.27 -17.88
N HIS A 91 10.64 -0.02 -18.06
CA HIS A 91 11.05 0.80 -19.19
C HIS A 91 12.57 1.01 -19.22
N VAL A 92 13.19 1.27 -18.07
CA VAL A 92 14.64 1.42 -17.93
C VAL A 92 15.35 0.12 -18.30
N SER A 93 14.96 -1.01 -17.70
CA SER A 93 15.56 -2.31 -18.02
C SER A 93 15.43 -2.67 -19.50
N MET A 94 14.28 -2.42 -20.12
CA MET A 94 14.10 -2.65 -21.55
C MET A 94 14.97 -1.70 -22.39
N SER A 95 15.09 -0.44 -21.99
CA SER A 95 15.95 0.52 -22.71
C SER A 95 17.42 0.13 -22.63
N GLU A 96 17.89 -0.41 -21.51
CA GLU A 96 19.25 -0.93 -21.33
C GLU A 96 19.50 -2.20 -22.15
N ILE A 97 18.56 -3.15 -22.16
CA ILE A 97 18.70 -4.42 -22.88
C ILE A 97 18.61 -4.24 -24.40
N PHE A 98 17.78 -3.30 -24.86
CA PHE A 98 17.49 -3.09 -26.27
C PHE A 98 18.09 -1.78 -26.81
N VAL A 99 19.21 -1.33 -26.25
CA VAL A 99 19.94 -0.18 -26.80
C VAL A 99 20.21 -0.42 -28.30
N PRO A 100 19.83 0.52 -29.19
CA PRO A 100 20.03 0.34 -30.62
C PRO A 100 21.52 0.13 -30.94
N GLY A 101 21.85 -1.05 -31.48
CA GLY A 101 23.21 -1.39 -31.93
C GLY A 101 24.07 -2.18 -30.95
N SER A 102 23.66 -2.37 -29.69
CA SER A 102 24.43 -3.15 -28.69
C SER A 102 24.05 -4.63 -28.63
N THR A 103 22.83 -4.98 -29.04
CA THR A 103 22.24 -6.30 -28.76
C THR A 103 22.10 -7.12 -30.03
N SER A 104 22.64 -8.34 -30.02
CA SER A 104 22.58 -9.23 -31.20
C SER A 104 21.16 -9.74 -31.46
N LYS A 105 20.79 -9.94 -32.73
CA LYS A 105 19.47 -10.48 -33.11
C LYS A 105 19.18 -11.83 -32.44
N ALA A 106 20.19 -12.66 -32.21
CA ALA A 106 20.05 -13.95 -31.54
C ALA A 106 19.66 -13.80 -30.07
N SER A 107 20.31 -12.87 -29.34
CA SER A 107 20.01 -12.59 -27.94
C SER A 107 18.60 -12.03 -27.74
N ILE A 108 18.14 -11.19 -28.66
CA ILE A 108 16.77 -10.67 -28.66
C ILE A 108 15.74 -11.81 -28.83
N VAL A 109 15.99 -12.75 -29.75
CA VAL A 109 15.10 -13.89 -29.98
C VAL A 109 15.03 -14.82 -28.75
N GLU A 110 16.14 -15.01 -28.06
CA GLU A 110 16.20 -15.82 -26.83
C GLU A 110 15.40 -15.18 -25.70
N LEU A 111 15.59 -13.88 -25.44
CA LEU A 111 14.80 -13.09 -24.49
C LEU A 111 13.28 -13.15 -24.78
N ILE A 112 12.88 -13.06 -26.05
CA ILE A 112 11.47 -13.19 -26.45
C ILE A 112 10.95 -14.60 -26.15
N ARG A 113 11.73 -15.64 -26.43
CA ARG A 113 11.35 -17.04 -26.14
C ARG A 113 11.18 -17.27 -24.64
N GLU A 114 12.12 -16.80 -23.83
CA GLU A 114 12.03 -16.89 -22.37
C GLU A 114 10.81 -16.13 -21.83
N GLY A 115 10.60 -14.89 -22.28
CA GLY A 115 9.45 -14.08 -21.89
C GLY A 115 8.11 -14.75 -22.24
N LEU A 116 8.01 -15.36 -23.43
CA LEU A 116 6.81 -16.12 -23.83
C LEU A 116 6.55 -17.35 -22.96
N VAL A 117 7.60 -18.02 -22.47
CA VAL A 117 7.46 -19.15 -21.54
C VAL A 117 6.91 -18.69 -20.20
N VAL A 118 7.42 -17.58 -19.66
CA VAL A 118 6.93 -17.00 -18.40
C VAL A 118 5.48 -16.53 -18.54
N LEU A 119 5.14 -15.81 -19.63
CA LEU A 119 3.77 -15.35 -19.88
C LEU A 119 2.76 -16.51 -19.98
N ARG A 120 3.15 -17.65 -20.55
CA ARG A 120 2.31 -18.86 -20.58
C ARG A 120 2.08 -19.46 -19.19
N LYS A 121 3.01 -19.30 -18.25
CA LYS A 121 2.86 -19.78 -16.86
C LYS A 121 2.00 -18.85 -16.00
N VAL A 122 2.00 -17.54 -16.29
CA VAL A 122 1.25 -16.53 -15.52
C VAL A 122 -0.21 -16.43 -15.97
N ARG A 123 -0.54 -16.85 -17.19
CA ARG A 123 -1.92 -16.92 -17.69
C ARG A 123 -2.63 -18.12 -17.06
N VAL A 124 -3.17 -17.91 -15.84
CA VAL A 124 -4.15 -18.79 -15.17
C VAL A 124 -5.53 -18.54 -15.76
#